data_AF-L7M2U6-F1
#
_entry.id   AF-L7M2U6-F1
#
_cell.length_a   1.000
_cell.length_b   1.000
_cell.length_c   1.000
_cell.angle_alpha   90.00
_cell.angle_beta   90.00
_cell.angle_gamma   90.00
#
_symmetry.space_group_name_H-M   'P 1'
#
loop_
_entity.id
_entity.type
_entity.pdbx_description
1 polymer ?
#
loop_
_entity_poly.entity_id
_entity_poly.type
_entity_poly.pdbx_seq_one_letter_code
_entity_poly.pdbx_strand_id
1 'polypeptide(L)'
;MAEVSSSAATTANVVKDITEIYSRLFDHKPFLQGEIKFFVKEFEEKRGDREVQRLFEILEDVTEVRETQIDRACRTSDQGLCSLAGNLEVALSMCHRILEAEDKVNSADDLSERRERRRCEWDQFEQDVKDKVARMDQAFEEKERELIDHYRRISEKLQPPHKSE
;
A
#
# COMPACT_ATOMS: atom_id res chain seq x y z
N MET A 1 112.56 -15.11 21.34
CA MET A 1 111.95 -14.06 20.48
C MET A 1 110.61 -14.48 19.86
N ALA A 2 110.39 -15.75 19.50
CA ALA A 2 109.11 -16.21 18.94
C ALA A 2 107.92 -16.22 19.95
N GLU A 3 108.14 -16.59 21.22
CA GLU A 3 107.07 -16.65 22.23
C GLU A 3 106.54 -15.26 22.64
N VAL A 4 107.40 -14.24 22.67
CA VAL A 4 107.02 -12.85 22.99
C VAL A 4 106.13 -12.26 21.89
N SER A 5 106.36 -12.65 20.63
CA SER A 5 105.53 -12.25 19.49
C SER A 5 104.14 -12.91 19.52
N SER A 6 104.06 -14.19 19.95
CA SER A 6 102.80 -14.92 20.14
C SER A 6 101.94 -14.36 21.29
N SER A 7 102.58 -13.98 22.39
CA SER A 7 101.92 -13.33 23.54
C SER A 7 101.34 -11.95 23.19
N ALA A 8 102.05 -11.17 22.37
CA ALA A 8 101.59 -9.86 21.91
C ALA A 8 100.39 -9.97 20.94
N ALA A 9 100.39 -10.98 20.07
CA ALA A 9 99.26 -11.25 19.19
C ALA A 9 98.00 -11.69 19.97
N THR A 10 98.18 -12.54 20.98
CA THR A 10 97.06 -13.00 21.83
C THR A 10 96.45 -11.84 22.63
N THR A 11 97.27 -10.96 23.19
CA THR A 11 96.78 -9.77 23.92
C THR A 11 96.07 -8.77 23.01
N ALA A 12 96.56 -8.58 21.77
CA ALA A 12 95.87 -7.75 20.78
C ALA A 12 94.48 -8.29 20.41
N ASN A 13 94.34 -9.62 20.27
CA ASN A 13 93.06 -10.26 19.98
C ASN A 13 92.07 -10.07 21.14
N VAL A 14 92.51 -10.27 22.38
CA VAL A 14 91.66 -10.06 23.58
C VAL A 14 91.19 -8.61 23.68
N VAL A 15 92.07 -7.64 23.44
CA VAL A 15 91.69 -6.21 23.44
C VAL A 15 90.66 -5.91 22.35
N LYS A 16 90.82 -6.50 21.16
CA LYS A 16 89.86 -6.36 20.08
C LYS A 16 88.49 -6.93 20.45
N ASP A 17 88.45 -8.12 21.04
CA ASP A 17 87.21 -8.77 21.47
C ASP A 17 86.50 -7.96 22.57
N ILE A 18 87.26 -7.44 23.55
CA ILE A 18 86.71 -6.57 24.60
C ILE A 18 86.14 -5.28 23.99
N THR A 19 86.84 -4.69 23.04
CA THR A 19 86.39 -3.46 22.36
C THR A 19 85.13 -3.72 21.53
N GLU A 20 85.05 -4.90 20.89
CA GLU A 20 83.88 -5.32 20.12
C GLU A 20 82.67 -5.55 21.04
N ILE A 21 82.84 -6.25 22.17
CA ILE A 21 81.78 -6.43 23.17
C ILE A 21 81.33 -5.09 23.73
N TYR A 22 82.27 -4.20 24.06
CA TYR A 22 81.97 -2.85 24.54
C TYR A 22 81.16 -2.06 23.51
N SER A 23 81.56 -2.10 22.24
CA SER A 23 80.81 -1.44 21.16
C SER A 23 79.41 -2.00 21.00
N ARG A 24 79.19 -3.33 21.13
CA ARG A 24 77.84 -3.91 21.07
C ARG A 24 76.97 -3.56 22.26
N LEU A 25 77.54 -3.47 23.46
CA LEU A 25 76.79 -3.14 24.69
C LEU A 25 76.44 -1.65 24.78
N PHE A 26 77.35 -0.77 24.35
CA PHE A 26 77.23 0.67 24.58
C PHE A 26 76.99 1.49 23.30
N ASP A 27 77.13 0.91 22.11
CA ASP A 27 76.65 1.54 20.87
C ASP A 27 75.21 1.11 20.60
N HIS A 28 74.27 1.91 21.12
CA HIS A 28 72.85 1.70 20.91
C HIS A 28 72.37 2.18 19.53
N LYS A 29 73.23 2.76 18.68
CA LYS A 29 72.84 3.27 17.37
C LYS A 29 72.20 2.20 16.48
N PRO A 30 72.69 0.95 16.38
CA PRO A 30 72.07 -0.06 15.53
C PRO A 30 70.66 -0.43 16.00
N PHE A 31 70.46 -0.51 17.32
CA PHE A 31 69.15 -0.74 17.92
C PHE A 31 68.19 0.42 17.63
N LEU A 32 68.59 1.65 17.96
CA LEU A 32 67.78 2.86 17.74
C LEU A 32 67.44 3.05 16.26
N GLN A 33 68.39 2.79 15.35
CA GLN A 33 68.13 2.86 13.91
C GLN A 33 67.14 1.78 13.44
N GLY A 34 67.18 0.59 14.04
CA GLY A 34 66.19 -0.46 13.81
C GLY A 34 64.79 -0.02 14.23
N GLU A 35 64.66 0.49 15.46
CA GLU A 35 63.39 0.99 16.00
C GLU A 35 62.83 2.18 15.21
N ILE A 36 63.69 3.14 14.83
CA ILE A 36 63.27 4.29 13.99
C ILE A 36 62.76 3.80 12.63
N LYS A 37 63.46 2.87 11.98
CA LYS A 37 63.01 2.30 10.71
C LYS A 37 61.70 1.54 10.85
N PHE A 38 61.54 0.76 11.93
CA PHE A 38 60.31 0.06 12.21
C PHE A 38 59.14 1.03 12.43
N PHE A 39 59.37 2.10 13.19
CA PHE A 39 58.37 3.13 13.45
C PHE A 39 57.90 3.80 12.15
N VAL A 40 58.83 4.29 11.32
CA VAL A 40 58.50 4.89 10.01
C VAL A 40 57.73 3.90 9.13
N LYS A 41 58.19 2.65 9.06
CA LYS A 41 57.53 1.62 8.25
C LYS A 41 56.10 1.32 8.71
N GLU A 42 55.88 1.15 10.01
CA GLU A 42 54.54 0.79 10.53
C GLU A 42 53.57 1.97 10.51
N PHE A 43 54.03 3.18 10.82
CA PHE A 43 53.16 4.31 11.08
C PHE A 43 53.05 5.29 9.91
N GLU A 44 54.06 5.37 9.03
CA GLU A 44 54.01 6.23 7.86
C GLU A 44 53.80 5.38 6.59
N GLU A 45 54.66 4.39 6.33
CA GLU A 45 54.66 3.67 5.04
C GLU A 45 53.49 2.68 4.90
N LYS A 46 53.20 1.87 5.93
CA LYS A 46 52.10 0.88 5.88
C LYS A 46 50.72 1.52 5.92
N ARG A 47 50.57 2.64 6.64
CA ARG A 47 49.30 3.39 6.71
C ARG A 47 49.07 4.18 5.42
N GLY A 48 50.15 4.77 4.88
CA GLY A 48 50.09 5.63 3.71
C GLY A 48 49.02 6.70 3.84
N ASP A 49 48.38 7.04 2.73
CA ASP A 49 47.33 8.06 2.69
C ASP A 49 45.91 7.50 2.92
N ARG A 50 45.78 6.28 3.45
CA ARG A 50 44.47 5.61 3.56
C ARG A 50 43.50 6.34 4.49
N GLU A 51 44.00 7.00 5.52
CA GLU A 51 43.17 7.82 6.42
C GLU A 51 42.73 9.12 5.73
N VAL A 52 43.63 9.72 4.95
CA VAL A 52 43.35 10.94 4.18
C VAL A 52 42.32 10.67 3.08
N GLN A 53 42.46 9.56 2.34
CA GLN A 53 41.47 9.12 1.35
C GLN A 53 40.10 8.91 1.98
N ARG A 54 40.05 8.22 3.14
CA ARG A 54 38.79 8.04 3.87
C ARG A 54 38.16 9.36 4.33
N LEU A 55 38.96 10.33 4.73
CA LEU A 55 38.44 11.66 5.08
C LEU A 55 37.85 12.39 3.86
N PHE A 56 38.47 12.24 2.67
CA PHE A 56 37.92 12.78 1.44
C PHE A 56 36.62 12.10 1.02
N GLU A 57 36.55 10.77 1.11
CA GLU A 57 35.32 10.00 0.85
C GLU A 57 34.18 10.46 1.77
N ILE A 58 34.45 10.55 3.08
CA ILE A 58 33.45 11.02 4.05
C ILE A 58 33.03 12.47 3.74
N LEU A 59 33.98 13.33 3.36
CA LEU A 59 33.67 14.72 3.03
C LEU A 59 32.79 14.81 1.77
N GLU A 60 33.07 13.99 0.76
CA GLU A 60 32.26 13.87 -0.46
C GLU A 60 30.84 13.43 -0.10
N ASP A 61 30.69 12.32 0.63
CA ASP A 61 29.39 11.79 1.06
C ASP A 61 28.59 12.83 1.85
N VAL A 62 29.22 13.48 2.84
CA VAL A 62 28.56 14.50 3.67
C VAL A 62 28.14 15.70 2.84
N THR A 63 28.97 16.10 1.86
CA THR A 63 28.65 17.22 0.98
C THR A 63 27.52 16.84 0.02
N GLU A 64 27.52 15.64 -0.56
CA GLU A 64 26.44 15.16 -1.42
C GLU A 64 25.11 15.12 -0.66
N VAL A 65 25.12 14.55 0.55
CA VAL A 65 23.94 14.48 1.41
C VAL A 65 23.40 15.87 1.72
N ARG A 66 24.30 16.80 2.11
CA ARG A 66 23.93 18.18 2.45
C ARG A 66 23.37 18.95 1.27
N GLU A 67 24.02 18.88 0.11
CA GLU A 67 23.71 19.74 -1.03
C GLU A 67 22.56 19.21 -1.88
N THR A 68 22.33 17.88 -1.91
CA THR A 68 21.40 17.29 -2.88
C THR A 68 20.35 16.38 -2.26
N GLN A 69 20.74 15.48 -1.36
CA GLN A 69 19.85 14.40 -0.92
C GLN A 69 18.77 14.88 0.04
N ILE A 70 19.10 15.80 0.96
CA ILE A 70 18.13 16.38 1.90
C ILE A 70 17.01 17.12 1.14
N ASP A 71 17.38 18.00 0.22
CA ASP A 71 16.45 18.77 -0.60
C ASP A 71 15.57 17.85 -1.47
N ARG A 72 16.18 16.83 -2.08
CA ARG A 72 15.45 15.84 -2.87
C ARG A 72 14.44 15.07 -2.03
N ALA A 73 14.83 14.64 -0.82
CA ALA A 73 13.95 13.93 0.10
C ALA A 73 12.77 14.81 0.52
N CYS A 74 13.00 16.07 0.89
CA CYS A 74 11.95 17.02 1.25
C CYS A 74 10.96 17.23 0.10
N ARG A 75 11.45 17.53 -1.11
CA ARG A 75 10.59 17.73 -2.29
C ARG A 75 9.75 16.51 -2.63
N THR A 76 10.35 15.33 -2.55
CA THR A 76 9.65 14.06 -2.83
C THR A 76 8.58 13.78 -1.78
N SER A 77 8.90 14.06 -0.51
CA SER A 77 7.97 13.94 0.61
C SER A 77 6.80 14.91 0.46
N ASP A 78 7.05 16.19 0.19
CA ASP A 78 6.01 17.21 0.08
C ASP A 78 5.02 16.88 -1.05
N GLN A 79 5.51 16.44 -2.21
CA GLN A 79 4.65 16.07 -3.32
C GLN A 79 3.91 14.75 -3.06
N GLY A 80 4.63 13.72 -2.63
CA GLY A 80 4.08 12.38 -2.42
C GLY A 80 3.04 12.35 -1.30
N LEU A 81 3.37 12.91 -0.13
CA LEU A 81 2.48 12.88 1.04
C LEU A 81 1.23 13.74 0.83
N CYS A 82 1.35 14.92 0.20
CA CYS A 82 0.16 15.73 -0.09
C CYS A 82 -0.80 15.01 -1.04
N SER A 83 -0.27 14.37 -2.09
CA SER A 83 -1.10 13.61 -3.02
C SER A 83 -1.78 12.41 -2.34
N LEU A 84 -1.05 11.69 -1.49
CA LEU A 84 -1.57 10.55 -0.73
C LEU A 84 -2.66 10.98 0.25
N ALA A 85 -2.44 12.09 0.97
CA ALA A 85 -3.41 12.64 1.91
C ALA A 85 -4.72 13.02 1.20
N GLY A 86 -4.64 13.73 0.07
CA GLY A 86 -5.81 14.08 -0.73
C GLY A 86 -6.57 12.86 -1.25
N ASN A 87 -5.86 11.85 -1.76
CA ASN A 87 -6.48 10.60 -2.20
C ASN A 87 -7.17 9.85 -1.06
N LEU A 88 -6.55 9.83 0.13
CA LEU A 88 -7.13 9.21 1.32
C LEU A 88 -8.39 9.95 1.77
N GLU A 89 -8.39 11.28 1.75
CA GLU A 89 -9.55 12.09 2.11
C GLU A 89 -10.74 11.87 1.15
N VAL A 90 -10.47 11.76 -0.15
CA VAL A 90 -11.49 11.39 -1.16
C VAL A 90 -12.03 9.99 -0.88
N ALA A 91 -11.17 9.01 -0.64
CA ALA A 91 -11.60 7.64 -0.35
C ALA A 91 -12.45 7.58 0.94
N LEU A 92 -12.05 8.30 1.99
CA LEU A 92 -12.82 8.41 3.23
C LEU A 92 -14.17 9.08 2.99
N SER A 93 -14.23 10.15 2.19
CA SER A 93 -15.49 10.80 1.82
C SER A 93 -16.43 9.83 1.10
N MET A 94 -15.90 9.02 0.17
CA MET A 94 -16.68 8.00 -0.53
C MET A 94 -17.21 6.93 0.43
N CYS A 95 -16.40 6.43 1.35
CA CYS A 95 -16.84 5.49 2.37
C CYS A 95 -17.97 6.07 3.24
N HIS A 96 -17.84 7.31 3.71
CA HIS A 96 -18.91 7.96 4.49
C HIS A 96 -20.20 8.11 3.69
N ARG A 97 -20.12 8.49 2.40
CA ARG A 97 -21.32 8.58 1.54
C ARG A 97 -22.01 7.24 1.34
N ILE A 98 -21.26 6.14 1.26
CA ILE A 98 -21.84 4.80 1.16
C ILE A 98 -22.57 4.45 2.46
N LEU A 99 -21.94 4.69 3.62
CA LEU A 99 -22.56 4.44 4.93
C LEU A 99 -23.84 5.28 5.14
N GLU A 100 -23.80 6.57 4.82
CA GLU A 100 -24.98 7.45 4.89
C GLU A 100 -26.11 7.00 3.94
N ALA A 101 -25.76 6.49 2.76
CA ALA A 101 -26.74 5.96 1.82
C ALA A 101 -27.37 4.67 2.34
N GLU A 102 -26.59 3.79 2.96
CA GLU A 102 -27.08 2.58 3.61
C GLU A 102 -28.06 2.92 4.74
N ASP A 103 -27.71 3.85 5.62
CA ASP A 103 -28.58 4.29 6.72
C ASP A 103 -29.92 4.87 6.24
N LYS A 104 -29.90 5.64 5.13
CA LYS A 104 -31.12 6.20 4.54
C LYS A 104 -32.03 5.11 3.96
N VAL A 105 -31.45 4.12 3.27
CA VAL A 105 -32.21 3.01 2.65
C VAL A 105 -32.70 2.00 3.69
N ASN A 106 -31.95 1.80 4.78
CA ASN A 106 -32.32 0.92 5.89
C ASN A 106 -33.21 1.59 6.94
N SER A 107 -33.71 2.81 6.71
CA SER A 107 -34.79 3.33 7.56
C SER A 107 -36.01 2.43 7.40
N ALA A 108 -36.23 1.58 8.42
CA ALA A 108 -37.29 0.58 8.43
C ALA A 108 -38.67 1.19 8.16
N ASP A 109 -38.81 2.48 8.52
CA ASP A 109 -40.00 3.29 8.30
C ASP A 109 -40.28 3.53 6.80
N ASP A 110 -39.31 3.94 5.98
CA ASP A 110 -39.50 4.17 4.52
C ASP A 110 -39.84 2.86 3.79
N LEU A 111 -39.23 1.75 4.19
CA LEU A 111 -39.56 0.43 3.63
C LEU A 111 -40.98 -0.02 4.02
N SER A 112 -41.43 0.28 5.24
CA SER A 112 -42.78 -0.05 5.70
C SER A 112 -43.84 0.78 4.96
N GLU A 113 -43.61 2.09 4.80
CA GLU A 113 -44.52 2.99 4.10
C GLU A 113 -44.65 2.61 2.61
N ARG A 114 -43.53 2.27 1.96
CA ARG A 114 -43.54 1.78 0.57
C ARG A 114 -44.22 0.42 0.41
N ARG A 115 -44.19 -0.44 1.44
CA ARG A 115 -44.93 -1.72 1.43
C ARG A 115 -46.43 -1.46 1.59
N GLU A 116 -46.82 -0.57 2.49
CA GLU A 116 -48.22 -0.22 2.74
C GLU A 116 -48.86 0.48 1.53
N ARG A 117 -48.12 1.40 0.88
CA ARG A 117 -48.58 2.05 -0.36
C ARG A 117 -48.84 1.02 -1.47
N ARG A 118 -47.91 0.09 -1.68
CA ARG A 118 -48.09 -0.99 -2.68
C ARG A 118 -49.26 -1.91 -2.35
N ARG A 119 -49.52 -2.16 -1.05
CA ARG A 119 -50.71 -2.90 -0.60
C ARG A 119 -51.99 -2.16 -0.98
N CYS A 120 -52.07 -0.86 -0.67
CA CYS A 120 -53.23 -0.05 -1.02
C CYS A 120 -53.47 0.03 -2.54
N GLU A 121 -52.40 0.22 -3.33
CA GLU A 121 -52.47 0.21 -4.80
C GLU A 121 -52.95 -1.14 -5.34
N TRP A 122 -52.48 -2.25 -4.75
CA TRP A 122 -52.91 -3.60 -5.11
C TRP A 122 -54.38 -3.85 -4.77
N ASP A 123 -54.82 -3.46 -3.58
CA ASP A 123 -56.21 -3.63 -3.14
C ASP A 123 -57.17 -2.82 -4.03
N GLN A 124 -56.78 -1.61 -4.44
CA GLN A 124 -57.54 -0.80 -5.40
C GLN A 124 -57.61 -1.47 -6.77
N PHE A 125 -56.48 -1.95 -7.28
CA PHE A 125 -56.45 -2.67 -8.56
C PHE A 125 -57.33 -3.92 -8.52
N GLU A 126 -57.27 -4.70 -7.44
CA GLU A 126 -58.08 -5.90 -7.26
C GLU A 126 -59.58 -5.55 -7.26
N GLN A 127 -59.96 -4.46 -6.59
CA GLN A 127 -61.33 -3.98 -6.58
C GLN A 127 -61.79 -3.52 -7.97
N ASP A 128 -60.98 -2.74 -8.68
CA ASP A 128 -61.29 -2.28 -10.04
C ASP A 128 -61.50 -3.45 -11.01
N VAL A 129 -60.68 -4.50 -10.89
CA VAL A 129 -60.83 -5.72 -11.68
C VAL A 129 -62.15 -6.43 -11.34
N LYS A 130 -62.47 -6.60 -10.06
CA LYS A 130 -63.74 -7.21 -9.62
C LYS A 130 -64.94 -6.43 -10.16
N ASP A 131 -64.92 -5.11 -10.04
CA ASP A 131 -66.00 -4.24 -10.50
C ASP A 131 -66.14 -4.27 -12.03
N LYS A 132 -65.04 -4.42 -12.77
CA LYS A 132 -65.07 -4.56 -14.23
C LYS A 132 -65.65 -5.91 -14.65
N VAL A 133 -65.27 -6.99 -13.99
CA VAL A 133 -65.83 -8.33 -14.25
C VAL A 133 -67.33 -8.35 -13.97
N ALA A 134 -67.76 -7.85 -12.80
CA ALA A 134 -69.17 -7.80 -12.43
C ALA A 134 -70.02 -6.99 -13.42
N ARG A 135 -69.51 -5.85 -13.91
CA ARG A 135 -70.18 -5.05 -14.94
C ARG A 135 -70.28 -5.78 -16.28
N MET A 136 -69.23 -6.51 -16.67
CA MET A 136 -69.26 -7.33 -17.89
C MET A 136 -70.31 -8.43 -17.78
N ASP A 137 -70.31 -9.17 -16.67
CA ASP A 137 -71.27 -10.26 -16.42
C ASP A 137 -72.71 -9.73 -16.46
N GLN A 138 -72.99 -8.60 -15.79
CA GLN A 138 -74.32 -7.98 -15.82
C GLN A 138 -74.75 -7.59 -17.24
N ALA A 139 -73.85 -7.02 -18.04
CA ALA A 139 -74.13 -6.64 -19.42
C ALA A 139 -74.38 -7.88 -20.30
N PHE A 140 -73.63 -8.97 -20.08
CA PHE A 140 -73.87 -10.24 -20.77
C PHE A 140 -75.23 -10.84 -20.41
N GLU A 141 -75.59 -10.87 -19.14
CA GLU A 141 -76.92 -11.36 -18.70
C GLU A 141 -78.07 -10.52 -19.29
N GLU A 142 -77.92 -9.19 -19.35
CA GLU A 142 -78.92 -8.32 -19.95
C GLU A 142 -79.08 -8.61 -21.45
N LYS A 143 -77.98 -8.77 -22.18
CA LYS A 143 -78.01 -9.13 -23.60
C LYS A 143 -78.58 -10.53 -23.82
N GLU A 144 -78.29 -11.49 -22.94
CA GLU A 144 -78.88 -12.82 -22.98
C GLU A 144 -80.40 -12.76 -22.78
N ARG A 145 -80.88 -12.00 -21.79
CA ARG A 145 -82.31 -11.77 -21.57
C ARG A 145 -82.99 -11.13 -22.77
N GLU A 146 -82.40 -10.07 -23.33
CA GLU A 146 -82.90 -9.42 -24.55
C GLU A 146 -82.99 -10.41 -25.73
N LEU A 147 -81.97 -11.27 -25.89
CA LEU A 147 -81.92 -12.27 -26.95
C LEU A 147 -83.01 -13.33 -26.76
N ILE A 148 -83.18 -13.84 -25.54
CA ILE A 148 -84.24 -14.79 -25.18
C ILE A 148 -85.62 -14.17 -25.47
N ASP A 149 -85.86 -12.94 -25.05
CA ASP A 149 -87.13 -12.24 -25.29
C ASP A 149 -87.38 -12.00 -26.78
N HIS A 150 -86.34 -11.66 -27.55
CA HIS A 150 -86.44 -11.50 -28.99
C HIS A 150 -86.84 -12.80 -29.69
N TYR A 151 -86.17 -13.92 -29.37
CA TYR A 151 -86.54 -15.23 -29.91
C TYR A 151 -87.93 -15.68 -29.45
N ARG A 152 -88.32 -15.40 -28.20
CA ARG A 152 -89.68 -15.69 -27.70
C ARG A 152 -90.73 -14.97 -28.54
N ARG A 153 -90.57 -13.65 -28.77
CA ARG A 153 -91.49 -12.86 -29.61
C ARG A 153 -91.56 -13.36 -31.05
N ILE A 154 -90.44 -13.80 -31.62
CA ILE A 154 -90.41 -14.38 -32.97
C ILE A 154 -91.17 -15.72 -32.98
N SER A 155 -90.94 -16.57 -31.98
CA SER A 155 -91.65 -17.84 -31.82
C SER A 155 -93.16 -17.65 -31.70
N GLU A 156 -93.61 -16.66 -30.93
CA GLU A 156 -95.03 -16.30 -30.78
C GLU A 156 -95.63 -15.82 -32.11
N LYS A 157 -94.89 -15.01 -32.88
CA LYS A 157 -95.33 -14.53 -34.22
C LYS A 157 -95.39 -15.64 -35.27
N LEU A 158 -94.64 -16.72 -35.08
CA LEU A 158 -94.61 -17.88 -35.98
C LEU A 158 -95.66 -18.95 -35.61
N GLN A 159 -96.35 -18.83 -34.46
CA GLN A 159 -97.48 -19.71 -34.13
C GLN A 159 -98.71 -19.33 -34.98
N PRO A 160 -99.26 -20.25 -35.80
CA PRO A 160 -100.47 -20.00 -36.56
C PRO A 160 -101.70 -19.91 -35.64
N PRO A 161 -102.75 -19.13 -35.99
CA PRO A 161 -103.95 -19.05 -35.18
C PRO A 161 -104.61 -20.43 -35.09
N HIS A 162 -104.81 -20.90 -33.86
CA HIS A 162 -105.72 -22.00 -33.58
C HIS A 162 -107.09 -21.67 -34.19
N LYS A 163 -107.47 -22.37 -35.26
CA LYS A 163 -108.88 -22.44 -35.66
C LYS A 163 -109.62 -23.24 -34.59
N SER A 164 -110.59 -22.59 -33.98
CA SER A 164 -111.70 -23.20 -33.28
C SER A 164 -112.54 -24.02 -34.26
N GLU A 165 -112.69 -25.31 -33.98
CA GLU A 165 -113.85 -26.17 -34.24
C GLU A 165 -113.90 -27.25 -33.14
#